data_AF-A0A553P3S8-F1
#
_entry.id   AF-A0A553P3S8-F1
#
_cell.length_a   1.000
_cell.length_b   1.000
_cell.length_c   1.000
_cell.angle_alpha   90.00
_cell.angle_beta   90.00
_cell.angle_gamma   90.00
#
_symmetry.space_group_name_H-M   'P 1'
#
loop_
_entity.id
_entity.type
_entity.pdbx_description
1 polymer ?
#
loop_
_entity_poly.entity_id
_entity_poly.type
_entity_poly.pdbx_seq_one_letter_code
_entity_poly.pdbx_strand_id
1 'polypeptide(L)'
;MALLGSMTRHQTAKYPWAAMTHLTPSALDVIMNPNGGIAQLSDGIARQINRWFREDWWNSANLVATDFILGNNIIEESILANRKRYICRQHSRMNDNPNFY
;
A
#
# COMPACT_ATOMS: atom_id res chain seq x y z
N MET A 1 17.07 24.16 22.94
CA MET A 1 15.99 23.48 23.69
C MET A 1 14.67 23.95 23.12
N ALA A 2 13.98 23.12 22.33
CA ALA A 2 12.52 23.09 22.19
C ALA A 2 12.12 22.09 21.10
N LEU A 3 11.43 21.03 21.54
CA LEU A 3 10.40 20.28 20.81
C LEU A 3 10.85 19.40 19.64
N LEU A 4 11.51 18.28 20.00
CA LEU A 4 11.38 17.03 19.28
C LEU A 4 9.91 16.55 19.43
N GLY A 5 9.03 17.12 18.61
CA GLY A 5 7.62 16.77 18.56
C GLY A 5 7.49 15.29 18.21
N SER A 6 7.08 14.51 19.20
CA SER A 6 6.66 13.13 19.10
C SER A 6 5.89 12.88 17.80
N MET A 7 6.53 12.22 16.84
CA MET A 7 5.83 11.63 15.69
C MET A 7 5.07 10.40 16.18
N THR A 8 3.98 10.61 16.93
CA THR A 8 2.96 9.57 17.12
C THR A 8 2.24 9.34 15.80
N ARG A 9 2.87 8.65 14.84
CA ARG A 9 2.15 8.05 13.71
C ARG A 9 1.57 6.71 14.13
N HIS A 10 0.73 6.74 15.16
CA HIS A 10 -0.14 5.61 15.52
C HIS A 10 -1.37 5.63 14.60
N GLN A 11 -1.18 5.28 13.34
CA GLN A 11 -2.26 4.72 12.53
C GLN A 11 -1.95 3.24 12.34
N THR A 12 -1.99 2.50 13.45
CA THR A 12 -2.25 1.07 13.38
C THR A 12 -3.67 0.95 12.85
N ALA A 13 -3.85 0.22 11.75
CA ALA A 13 -5.16 -0.13 11.22
C ALA A 13 -6.00 -0.83 12.31
N LYS A 14 -6.74 -0.03 13.08
CA LYS A 14 -7.57 -0.50 14.21
C LYS A 14 -8.69 -1.42 13.72
N TYR A 15 -9.03 -1.30 12.44
CA TYR A 15 -10.00 -2.12 11.73
C TYR A 15 -9.37 -2.72 10.48
N PRO A 16 -9.79 -3.93 10.06
CA PRO A 16 -9.37 -4.51 8.80
C PRO A 16 -9.82 -3.60 7.64
N TRP A 17 -8.85 -2.97 6.97
CA TRP A 17 -9.07 -2.19 5.77
C TRP A 17 -8.38 -2.86 4.58
N ALA A 18 -9.09 -2.96 3.45
CA ALA A 18 -8.61 -3.57 2.23
C ALA A 18 -8.52 -2.51 1.12
N ALA A 19 -7.33 -2.37 0.53
CA ALA A 19 -7.15 -1.60 -0.68
C ALA A 19 -7.46 -2.51 -1.88
N MET A 20 -8.65 -2.38 -2.45
CA MET A 20 -9.08 -3.15 -3.61
C MET A 20 -9.08 -2.27 -4.85
N THR A 21 -8.56 -2.81 -5.93
CA THR A 21 -8.57 -2.19 -7.24
C THR A 21 -9.27 -3.13 -8.20
N HIS A 22 -10.34 -2.63 -8.79
CA HIS A 22 -11.24 -3.38 -9.65
C HIS A 22 -11.45 -2.60 -10.95
N LEU A 23 -11.05 -3.21 -12.05
CA LEU A 23 -11.23 -2.73 -13.40
C LEU A 23 -12.56 -3.23 -13.94
N THR A 24 -13.53 -2.33 -14.00
CA THR A 24 -14.74 -2.48 -14.83
C THR A 24 -14.56 -1.61 -16.07
N PRO A 25 -13.99 -2.15 -17.17
CA PRO A 25 -13.92 -1.37 -18.39
C PRO A 25 -15.34 -1.06 -18.84
N SER A 26 -15.62 0.22 -19.10
CA SER A 26 -16.89 0.62 -19.72
C SER A 26 -16.98 -0.04 -21.09
N ALA A 27 -18.17 -0.50 -21.50
CA ALA A 27 -18.36 -1.13 -22.81
C ALA A 27 -17.85 -0.26 -23.97
N LEU A 28 -17.88 1.06 -23.78
CA LEU A 28 -17.39 2.06 -24.74
C LEU A 28 -15.85 2.11 -24.81
N ASP A 29 -15.14 1.87 -23.69
CA ASP A 29 -13.66 1.82 -23.63
C ASP A 29 -13.10 0.57 -24.31
N VAL A 30 -13.80 -0.56 -24.20
CA VAL A 30 -13.44 -1.82 -24.87
C VAL A 30 -13.59 -1.69 -26.40
N ILE A 31 -14.58 -0.94 -26.85
CA ILE A 31 -14.85 -0.71 -28.28
C ILE A 31 -13.92 0.36 -28.87
N MET A 32 -13.63 1.44 -28.14
CA MET A 32 -12.87 2.59 -28.64
C MET A 32 -11.35 2.40 -28.62
N ASN A 33 -10.79 1.47 -27.82
CA ASN A 33 -9.35 1.27 -27.72
C ASN A 33 -8.92 -0.21 -27.75
N PRO A 34 -9.13 -0.92 -28.88
CA PRO A 34 -8.83 -2.34 -29.01
C PRO A 34 -7.33 -2.68 -29.02
N ASN A 35 -6.45 -1.70 -29.26
CA ASN A 35 -5.02 -1.95 -29.55
C ASN A 35 -4.16 -2.22 -28.31
N GLY A 36 -4.62 -1.84 -27.11
CA GLY A 36 -3.89 -2.07 -25.85
C GLY A 36 -4.47 -3.18 -24.97
N GLY A 37 -5.75 -3.53 -25.17
CA GLY A 37 -6.44 -4.53 -24.36
C GLY A 37 -6.56 -4.17 -22.86
N ILE A 38 -7.30 -4.99 -22.13
CA ILE A 38 -7.55 -4.80 -20.69
C ILE A 38 -6.24 -4.88 -19.88
N ALA A 39 -5.25 -5.64 -20.36
CA ALA A 39 -3.96 -5.82 -19.71
C ALA A 39 -3.12 -4.53 -19.66
N GLN A 40 -3.06 -3.76 -20.75
CA GLN A 40 -2.26 -2.54 -20.81
C GLN A 40 -2.93 -1.37 -20.05
N LEU A 41 -4.27 -1.33 -20.07
CA LEU A 41 -5.04 -0.46 -19.19
C LEU A 41 -4.79 -0.79 -17.71
N SER A 42 -4.80 -2.08 -17.37
CA SER A 42 -4.52 -2.52 -16.01
C SER A 42 -3.10 -2.19 -15.56
N ASP A 43 -2.10 -2.31 -16.44
CA ASP A 43 -0.72 -1.97 -16.12
C ASP A 43 -0.56 -0.47 -15.81
N GLY A 44 -1.29 0.40 -16.53
CA GLY A 44 -1.36 1.84 -16.25
C GLY A 44 -1.90 2.16 -14.86
N ILE A 45 -3.03 1.53 -14.50
CA ILE A 45 -3.70 1.72 -13.20
C ILE A 45 -2.84 1.12 -12.07
N ALA A 46 -2.27 -0.06 -12.29
CA ALA A 46 -1.43 -0.76 -11.32
C ALA A 46 -0.20 0.04 -10.89
N ARG A 47 0.43 0.80 -11.80
CA ARG A 47 1.54 1.70 -11.43
C ARG A 47 1.13 2.78 -10.45
N GLN A 48 -0.04 3.38 -10.61
CA GLN A 48 -0.55 4.41 -9.70
C GLN A 48 -0.89 3.81 -8.34
N ILE A 49 -1.49 2.63 -8.32
CA ILE A 49 -1.82 1.90 -7.10
C ILE A 49 -0.56 1.54 -6.31
N ASN A 50 0.50 1.07 -6.98
CA ASN A 50 1.76 0.76 -6.30
C ASN A 50 2.33 2.02 -5.60
N ARG A 51 2.22 3.20 -6.23
CA ARG A 51 2.63 4.46 -5.63
C ARG A 51 1.78 4.80 -4.40
N TRP A 52 0.45 4.79 -4.52
CA TRP A 52 -0.45 5.06 -3.39
C TRP A 52 -0.29 4.07 -2.25
N PHE A 53 -0.06 2.79 -2.58
CA PHE A 53 0.18 1.78 -1.58
C PHE A 53 1.48 2.05 -0.81
N ARG A 54 2.57 2.36 -1.51
CA ARG A 54 3.88 2.63 -0.93
C ARG A 54 3.89 3.90 -0.07
N GLU A 55 3.23 4.97 -0.53
CA GLU A 55 3.32 6.29 0.09
C GLU A 55 2.30 6.46 1.22
N ASP A 56 1.03 6.11 0.97
CA ASP A 56 -0.08 6.46 1.85
C ASP A 56 -0.62 5.25 2.61
N TRP A 57 -0.90 4.16 1.91
CA TRP A 57 -1.69 3.06 2.46
C TRP A 57 -0.88 2.01 3.21
N TRP A 58 0.46 2.03 3.09
CA TRP A 58 1.35 1.02 3.68
C TRP A 58 1.17 0.86 5.19
N ASN A 59 0.67 1.85 5.93
CA ASN A 59 0.43 1.75 7.38
C ASN A 59 -1.01 1.36 7.74
N SER A 60 -1.96 1.57 6.83
CA SER A 60 -3.40 1.48 7.07
C SER A 60 -4.06 0.26 6.42
N ALA A 61 -3.55 -0.21 5.28
CA ALA A 61 -4.08 -1.38 4.56
C ALA A 61 -3.62 -2.69 5.17
N ASN A 62 -4.56 -3.56 5.54
CA ASN A 62 -4.23 -4.93 5.98
C ASN A 62 -4.31 -5.93 4.83
N LEU A 63 -5.13 -5.64 3.81
CA LEU A 63 -5.26 -6.45 2.61
C LEU A 63 -5.11 -5.57 1.37
N VAL A 64 -4.57 -6.16 0.30
CA VAL A 64 -4.50 -5.54 -1.01
C VAL A 64 -4.99 -6.52 -2.06
N ALA A 65 -5.85 -6.07 -2.97
CA ALA A 65 -6.39 -6.86 -4.07
C ALA A 65 -6.34 -6.07 -5.38
N THR A 66 -5.89 -6.73 -6.45
CA THR A 66 -5.74 -6.14 -7.80
C THR A 66 -6.03 -7.22 -8.85
N ASP A 67 -6.60 -6.83 -9.99
CA ASP A 67 -6.95 -7.78 -11.06
C ASP A 67 -5.74 -8.36 -11.81
N PHE A 68 -4.61 -7.65 -11.90
CA PHE A 68 -3.40 -8.11 -12.61
C PHE A 68 -2.18 -8.14 -11.69
N ILE A 69 -2.05 -9.24 -10.95
CA ILE A 69 -0.97 -9.45 -9.98
C ILE A 69 0.40 -9.60 -10.66
N LEU A 70 0.45 -10.14 -11.90
CA LEU A 70 1.70 -10.37 -12.64
C LEU A 70 2.29 -9.11 -13.27
N GLY A 71 1.47 -8.08 -13.51
CA GLY A 71 1.89 -6.83 -14.16
C GLY A 71 2.28 -5.73 -13.16
N ASN A 72 2.31 -6.03 -11.86
CA ASN A 72 2.50 -5.01 -10.83
C ASN A 72 3.48 -5.49 -9.75
N ASN A 73 3.97 -4.56 -8.92
CA ASN A 73 4.89 -4.86 -7.85
C ASN A 73 4.21 -5.05 -6.49
N ILE A 74 2.88 -5.27 -6.47
CA ILE A 74 2.10 -5.12 -5.25
C ILE A 74 2.46 -6.16 -4.18
N ILE A 75 2.92 -7.34 -4.61
CA ILE A 75 3.41 -8.39 -3.72
C ILE A 75 4.66 -7.91 -2.98
N GLU A 76 5.66 -7.41 -3.71
CA GLU A 76 6.90 -6.91 -3.12
C GLU A 76 6.62 -5.70 -2.22
N GLU A 77 5.79 -4.76 -2.69
CA GLU A 77 5.38 -3.61 -1.86
C GLU A 77 4.72 -4.05 -0.56
N SER A 78 3.88 -5.08 -0.60
CA SER A 78 3.20 -5.62 0.59
C SER A 78 4.18 -6.23 1.59
N ILE A 79 5.21 -6.94 1.10
CA ILE A 79 6.28 -7.49 1.94
C ILE A 79 7.08 -6.35 2.56
N LEU A 80 7.47 -5.34 1.77
CA LEU A 80 8.21 -4.17 2.24
C LEU A 80 7.42 -3.37 3.27
N ALA A 81 6.11 -3.20 3.07
CA ALA A 81 5.21 -2.56 4.02
C ALA A 81 5.18 -3.30 5.36
N ASN A 82 5.08 -4.63 5.34
CA ASN A 82 5.12 -5.45 6.57
C ASN A 82 6.48 -5.37 7.28
N ARG A 83 7.59 -5.40 6.53
CA ARG A 83 8.92 -5.22 7.10
C ARG A 83 9.08 -3.85 7.75
N LYS A 84 8.60 -2.79 7.08
CA LYS A 84 8.60 -1.42 7.60
C LYS A 84 7.77 -1.31 8.88
N ARG A 85 6.58 -1.91 8.92
CA ARG A 85 5.73 -1.99 10.13
C ARG A 85 6.44 -2.68 11.28
N TYR A 86 7.14 -3.78 11.02
CA TYR A 86 7.90 -4.49 12.05
C TYR A 86 8.98 -3.60 12.66
N ILE A 87 9.80 -2.94 11.83
CA ILE A 87 10.87 -2.03 12.31
C ILE A 87 10.28 -0.85 13.10
N CYS A 88 9.24 -0.19 12.58
CA CYS A 88 8.58 0.91 13.29
C CYS A 88 8.02 0.46 14.65
N ARG A 89 7.42 -0.74 14.72
CA ARG A 89 6.89 -1.30 15.98
C ARG A 89 7.99 -1.62 16.98
N GLN A 90 9.14 -2.13 16.52
CA GLN A 90 10.30 -2.39 17.39
C GLN A 90 10.90 -1.10 17.93
N HIS A 91 11.06 -0.09 17.08
CA HIS A 91 11.58 1.22 17.50
C HIS A 91 10.68 1.89 18.55
N SER A 92 9.35 1.88 18.36
CA SER A 92 8.43 2.39 19.37
C SER A 92 8.54 1.64 20.70
N ARG A 93 8.66 0.31 20.68
CA ARG A 93 8.82 -0.48 21.92
C ARG A 93 10.10 -0.18 22.69
N MET A 94 11.20 0.06 21.98
CA MET A 94 12.47 0.47 22.61
C MET A 94 12.37 1.86 23.23
N ASN A 95 11.65 2.78 22.58
CA ASN A 95 11.42 4.12 23.12
C ASN A 95 10.47 4.12 24.32
N ASP A 96 9.49 3.20 24.36
CA ASP A 96 8.50 3.10 25.44
C ASP A 96 9.02 2.33 26.68
N ASN A 97 10.02 1.46 26.52
CA ASN A 97 10.67 0.76 27.63
C ASN A 97 12.21 0.84 27.50
N PRO A 98 12.87 1.81 28.17
CA PRO A 98 14.31 2.03 28.06
C PRO A 98 15.17 0.92 28.69
N ASN A 99 14.56 -0.07 29.35
CA ASN A 99 15.26 -1.19 30.01
C ASN A 99 15.38 -2.45 29.14
N PHE A 100 15.35 -2.32 27.81
CA PHE A 100 15.45 -3.46 26.89
C PHE A 100 16.91 -3.85 26.53
N TYR A 101 17.88 -3.43 27.36
CA TYR A 101 19.29 -3.84 27.28
C TYR A 101 19.59 -4.94 28.29
#